data_AF-A0AAW2X8G6-F1
#
_entry.id   AF-A0AAW2X8G6-F1
#
_cell.length_a   1.000
_cell.length_b   1.000
_cell.length_c   1.000
_cell.angle_alpha   90.00
_cell.angle_beta   90.00
_cell.angle_gamma   90.00
#
_symmetry.space_group_name_H-M   'P 1'
#
loop_
_entity.id
_entity.type
_entity.pdbx_description
1 polymer ?
#
loop_
_entity_poly.entity_id
_entity_poly.type
_entity_poly.pdbx_seq_one_letter_code
_entity_poly.pdbx_strand_id
1 'polypeptide(L)'
;MESGAVFAGLHPNPPSHHLLLGPSRSAIKLLPPPITDKKLFSSHPPRSRYLFTATRDHLLRDGICPFFPISWLQKQLHFASFSNHNSNNVNSLRVASPASNVALELADIDWDNLGFGLMPTDYMYMMRCTQGEAFSKGQLQRFGNIELSPSAGVLNYGQGLFEGLKAYRKHDGNILLFRPEENGLRLRMGAERMCMPAPTVEQFVEAVKETVLAMKDGPLLMGSGAVLGLAPAPEYTFLIYVSPVGNYFKEGLAPINLIVETEMHRATPGGTGGVKTIGNYAAVLQAQSAAKAKGFSDVLYLDSINKKYLEEVSSCNVFVVKGNLISTPAIKGTILPGITRKSILDVALSQGFEVAERQVTVDELLEADEVFCTGTAVVVSPVGSITYLNKRVTYGSDGVGRVSQQLYSALTSLQMGLTEDKMGWIVELK
;
A
#
# COMPACT_ATOMS: atom_id res chain seq x y z
N MET A 1 -8.22 -0.22 -2.49
CA MET A 1 -7.27 0.77 -1.92
C MET A 1 -5.85 0.42 -2.37
N GLU A 2 -5.49 0.65 -3.64
CA GLU A 2 -4.28 0.06 -4.24
C GLU A 2 -3.02 0.34 -3.38
N SER A 3 -2.12 -0.62 -3.15
CA SER A 3 -0.90 -0.38 -2.36
C SER A 3 0.04 0.64 -3.03
N GLY A 4 0.71 1.47 -2.24
CA GLY A 4 1.46 2.63 -2.73
C GLY A 4 2.97 2.55 -2.60
N ALA A 5 3.63 2.38 -3.74
CA ALA A 5 4.94 2.94 -4.06
C ALA A 5 5.01 3.10 -5.59
N VAL A 6 6.08 3.67 -6.13
CA VAL A 6 6.48 3.31 -7.50
C VAL A 6 7.23 1.98 -7.41
N PHE A 7 6.89 1.08 -8.31
CA PHE A 7 7.48 -0.25 -8.37
C PHE A 7 8.26 -0.42 -9.65
N ALA A 8 9.57 -0.64 -9.55
CA ALA A 8 10.39 -1.04 -10.68
C ALA A 8 10.35 -2.57 -10.79
N GLY A 9 9.70 -3.08 -11.84
CA GLY A 9 9.53 -4.52 -12.06
C GLY A 9 10.22 -4.99 -13.33
N LEU A 10 11.03 -6.04 -13.20
CA LEU A 10 11.30 -6.98 -14.28
C LEU A 10 10.50 -8.24 -13.99
N HIS A 11 9.72 -8.74 -14.95
CA HIS A 11 9.06 -10.04 -14.83
C HIS A 11 9.86 -11.05 -15.66
N PRO A 12 10.33 -12.18 -15.09
CA PRO A 12 10.94 -13.24 -15.89
C PRO A 12 9.92 -13.84 -16.86
N ASN A 13 10.39 -14.29 -18.02
CA ASN A 13 9.57 -14.61 -19.20
C ASN A 13 8.38 -15.57 -18.93
N PRO A 14 7.27 -15.47 -19.70
CA PRO A 14 6.32 -16.57 -19.80
C PRO A 14 7.02 -17.82 -20.37
N PRO A 15 6.67 -19.04 -19.92
CA PRO A 15 7.36 -20.25 -20.36
C PRO A 15 7.10 -20.52 -21.85
N SER A 16 8.17 -20.51 -22.65
CA SER A 16 8.13 -20.87 -24.06
C SER A 16 7.82 -22.36 -24.23
N HIS A 17 6.66 -22.64 -24.82
CA HIS A 17 6.23 -24.01 -25.10
C HIS A 17 7.05 -24.66 -26.23
N HIS A 18 7.41 -25.92 -26.00
CA HIS A 18 7.93 -26.91 -26.96
C HIS A 18 9.31 -26.70 -27.62
N LEU A 19 10.25 -27.55 -27.22
CA LEU A 19 10.92 -28.45 -28.17
C LEU A 19 11.22 -29.80 -27.48
N LEU A 20 11.02 -30.89 -28.23
CA LEU A 20 11.24 -32.28 -27.80
C LEU A 20 12.75 -32.60 -27.74
N LEU A 21 13.20 -33.46 -26.81
CA LEU A 21 14.18 -34.53 -27.04
C LEU A 21 14.50 -35.35 -25.77
N GLY A 22 14.31 -36.68 -25.84
CA GLY A 22 15.20 -37.73 -25.27
C GLY A 22 15.38 -37.88 -23.74
N PRO A 23 15.16 -39.08 -23.15
CA PRO A 23 15.33 -39.29 -21.71
C PRO A 23 16.76 -39.66 -21.30
N SER A 24 17.24 -39.16 -20.15
CA SER A 24 18.44 -39.69 -19.49
C SER A 24 18.39 -39.64 -17.96
N ARG A 25 18.21 -40.83 -17.37
CA ARG A 25 18.88 -41.34 -16.15
C ARG A 25 18.89 -40.46 -14.87
N SER A 26 17.91 -40.76 -14.02
CA SER A 26 18.12 -41.23 -12.63
C SER A 26 19.16 -40.50 -11.74
N ALA A 27 18.66 -39.68 -10.81
CA ALA A 27 19.34 -39.38 -9.55
C ALA A 27 18.35 -39.49 -8.39
N ILE A 28 18.38 -40.63 -7.68
CA ILE A 28 17.63 -40.83 -6.43
C ILE A 28 18.29 -39.98 -5.34
N LYS A 29 17.53 -39.13 -4.63
CA LYS A 29 17.92 -38.61 -3.32
C LYS A 29 16.85 -38.93 -2.29
N LEU A 30 17.31 -39.56 -1.20
CA LEU A 30 16.50 -40.13 -0.14
C LEU A 30 16.05 -39.04 0.84
N LEU A 31 14.80 -39.12 1.30
CA LEU A 31 14.31 -38.41 2.48
C LEU A 31 14.69 -39.19 3.75
N PRO A 32 15.10 -38.52 4.85
CA PRO A 32 15.13 -39.14 6.17
C PRO A 32 13.72 -39.18 6.80
N PRO A 33 13.42 -40.14 7.69
CA PRO A 33 12.07 -40.40 8.22
C PRO A 33 11.67 -39.47 9.38
N PRO A 34 10.36 -39.40 9.72
CA PRO A 34 9.87 -38.55 10.80
C PRO A 34 10.15 -39.17 12.18
N ILE A 35 10.48 -38.32 13.17
CA ILE A 35 10.50 -38.71 14.58
C ILE A 35 9.19 -38.27 15.24
N THR A 36 8.36 -39.27 15.54
CA THR A 36 7.28 -39.15 16.52
C THR A 36 7.81 -39.48 17.91
N ASP A 37 7.55 -38.65 18.92
CA ASP A 37 7.02 -39.23 20.17
C ASP A 37 6.24 -38.25 21.05
N LYS A 38 5.31 -38.79 21.84
CA LYS A 38 4.49 -38.07 22.84
C LYS A 38 4.84 -38.56 24.24
N LYS A 39 5.04 -37.64 25.19
CA LYS A 39 4.55 -37.69 26.60
C LYS A 39 4.94 -36.37 27.29
N LEU A 40 4.01 -35.57 27.83
CA LEU A 40 3.28 -35.77 29.10
C LEU A 40 4.19 -36.01 30.30
N PHE A 41 4.43 -34.96 31.11
CA PHE A 41 4.17 -35.00 32.56
C PHE A 41 3.99 -33.58 33.12
N SER A 42 3.16 -33.47 34.16
CA SER A 42 2.81 -32.23 34.85
C SER A 42 3.53 -32.08 36.19
N SER A 43 3.84 -30.85 36.60
CA SER A 43 3.73 -30.43 38.02
C SER A 43 3.88 -28.90 38.20
N HIS A 44 3.22 -28.41 39.25
CA HIS A 44 3.08 -27.03 39.74
C HIS A 44 2.59 -27.17 41.21
N PRO A 45 2.60 -26.12 42.08
CA PRO A 45 3.17 -24.77 41.96
C PRO A 45 4.08 -24.47 43.22
N PRO A 46 4.22 -23.22 43.72
CA PRO A 46 3.17 -22.54 44.48
C PRO A 46 2.85 -21.09 44.04
N ARG A 47 1.80 -20.52 44.66
CA ARG A 47 1.15 -19.23 44.29
C ARG A 47 1.62 -18.06 45.15
N SER A 48 1.45 -16.84 44.64
CA SER A 48 0.99 -15.69 45.46
C SER A 48 -0.27 -15.10 44.83
N ARG A 49 -1.22 -14.67 45.66
CA ARG A 49 -2.50 -14.04 45.26
C ARG A 49 -2.49 -12.58 45.70
N TYR A 50 -3.13 -11.71 44.93
CA TYR A 50 -3.97 -10.67 45.50
C TYR A 50 -5.33 -10.67 44.80
N LEU A 51 -6.40 -10.78 45.59
CA LEU A 51 -7.78 -10.52 45.17
C LEU A 51 -8.16 -9.11 45.61
N PHE A 52 -8.99 -8.44 44.82
CA PHE A 52 -10.08 -7.62 45.38
C PHE A 52 -11.30 -7.74 44.47
N THR A 53 -12.47 -7.86 45.09
CA THR A 53 -13.80 -7.96 44.48
C THR A 53 -14.81 -7.24 45.38
N ALA A 54 -16.00 -6.93 44.84
CA ALA A 54 -17.12 -6.18 45.46
C ALA A 54 -16.97 -4.64 45.36
N THR A 55 -18.03 -3.84 45.16
CA THR A 55 -19.46 -4.15 45.02
C THR A 55 -20.20 -3.09 44.16
N ARG A 56 -21.53 -3.23 44.05
CA ARG A 56 -22.43 -2.51 43.13
C ARG A 56 -23.23 -1.39 43.86
N ASP A 57 -23.86 -0.55 43.03
CA ASP A 57 -25.11 0.23 43.26
C ASP A 57 -25.08 1.73 43.70
N HIS A 58 -25.83 2.50 42.88
CA HIS A 58 -26.59 3.74 43.10
C HIS A 58 -26.07 4.93 43.94
N LEU A 59 -26.03 6.13 43.31
CA LEU A 59 -27.10 7.15 43.49
C LEU A 59 -27.03 8.30 42.44
N LEU A 60 -28.02 9.19 42.48
CA LEU A 60 -28.37 10.21 41.48
C LEU A 60 -28.01 11.66 41.92
N ARG A 61 -28.00 12.56 40.93
CA ARG A 61 -28.26 14.03 40.97
C ARG A 61 -27.14 15.05 41.26
N ASP A 62 -27.11 16.03 40.35
CA ASP A 62 -27.09 17.50 40.51
C ASP A 62 -25.98 18.19 41.34
N GLY A 63 -25.28 19.16 40.73
CA GLY A 63 -24.78 20.35 41.47
C GLY A 63 -23.37 20.87 41.16
N ILE A 64 -23.26 21.78 40.19
CA ILE A 64 -22.60 23.12 40.26
C ILE A 64 -21.16 23.24 40.83
N CYS A 65 -20.28 23.90 40.06
CA CYS A 65 -18.91 24.30 40.45
C CYS A 65 -18.87 25.27 41.67
N PRO A 66 -17.69 25.44 42.30
CA PRO A 66 -17.01 26.71 42.04
C PRO A 66 -15.48 26.62 41.84
N PHE A 67 -14.96 27.61 41.11
CA PHE A 67 -13.53 27.97 41.06
C PHE A 67 -13.02 28.42 42.45
N PHE A 68 -11.75 28.15 42.75
CA PHE A 68 -10.90 29.05 43.52
C PHE A 68 -9.43 28.97 43.06
N PRO A 69 -8.70 30.10 42.91
CA PRO A 69 -7.29 30.13 42.55
C PRO A 69 -6.39 30.29 43.79
N ILE A 70 -5.06 30.11 43.64
CA ILE A 70 -4.00 31.07 44.05
C ILE A 70 -2.61 30.43 43.90
N SER A 71 -1.67 31.21 43.36
CA SER A 71 -0.24 30.94 43.23
C SER A 71 0.54 31.20 44.52
N TRP A 72 1.65 30.51 44.76
CA TRP A 72 2.68 30.99 45.70
C TRP A 72 4.10 30.40 45.48
N LEU A 73 5.10 31.25 45.73
CA LEU A 73 6.55 31.02 45.97
C LEU A 73 7.45 30.50 44.82
N GLN A 74 8.18 31.47 44.25
CA GLN A 74 9.55 31.30 43.76
C GLN A 74 10.50 30.85 44.90
N LYS A 75 11.58 30.12 44.56
CA LYS A 75 12.86 30.25 45.28
C LYS A 75 14.03 30.23 44.30
N GLN A 76 14.88 31.23 44.40
CA GLN A 76 16.12 31.36 43.64
C GLN A 76 17.19 30.40 44.18
N LEU A 77 18.08 29.94 43.32
CA LEU A 77 19.45 29.56 43.68
C LEU A 77 20.42 30.26 42.71
N HIS A 78 21.57 30.67 43.25
CA HIS A 78 22.51 31.56 42.57
C HIS A 78 23.48 30.85 41.63
N PHE A 79 23.86 31.58 40.58
CA PHE A 79 25.13 31.58 39.86
C PHE A 79 26.23 30.59 40.27
N ALA A 80 26.75 29.88 39.26
CA ALA A 80 28.19 29.71 39.09
C ALA A 80 28.53 29.93 37.61
N SER A 81 29.39 30.91 37.33
CA SER A 81 29.98 31.17 36.00
C SER A 81 31.43 30.71 36.03
N PHE A 82 31.89 30.00 35.00
CA PHE A 82 33.31 29.80 34.73
C PHE A 82 33.57 29.79 33.23
N SER A 83 34.49 30.64 32.80
CA SER A 83 34.97 30.74 31.42
C SER A 83 36.48 30.46 31.35
N ASN A 84 36.88 29.81 30.27
CA ASN A 84 38.25 29.72 29.71
C ASN A 84 39.37 29.15 30.60
N HIS A 85 40.06 28.12 30.06
CA HIS A 85 41.35 28.43 29.44
C HIS A 85 41.75 27.48 28.30
N ASN A 86 42.51 28.05 27.38
CA ASN A 86 43.02 27.48 26.14
C ASN A 86 44.17 26.48 26.41
N SER A 87 44.28 25.40 25.64
CA SER A 87 45.59 24.74 25.42
C SER A 87 45.66 24.06 24.05
N ASN A 88 46.73 24.35 23.32
CA ASN A 88 46.97 23.80 21.98
C ASN A 88 47.42 22.35 22.07
N ASN A 89 46.95 21.49 21.16
CA ASN A 89 47.74 20.34 20.74
C ASN A 89 47.49 20.05 19.25
N VAL A 90 48.44 20.42 18.41
CA VAL A 90 48.46 20.07 16.99
C VAL A 90 49.11 18.70 16.89
N ASN A 91 48.36 17.71 16.40
CA ASN A 91 48.95 16.48 15.89
C ASN A 91 48.27 16.07 14.59
N SER A 92 49.10 15.78 13.59
CA SER A 92 48.68 15.58 12.20
C SER A 92 47.94 14.27 12.01
N LEU A 93 46.74 14.32 11.43
CA LEU A 93 46.15 13.20 10.70
C LEU A 93 45.93 13.62 9.25
N ARG A 94 46.48 12.83 8.33
CA ARG A 94 46.38 13.06 6.89
C ARG A 94 44.91 13.01 6.47
N VAL A 95 44.43 14.05 5.79
CA VAL A 95 43.16 13.99 5.05
C VAL A 95 43.37 13.05 3.86
N ALA A 96 42.97 11.79 4.03
CA ALA A 96 42.80 10.88 2.92
C ALA A 96 41.51 11.26 2.18
N SER A 97 41.63 11.76 0.95
CA SER A 97 40.49 12.04 0.09
C SER A 97 39.82 10.72 -0.33
N PRO A 98 38.52 10.52 -0.10
CA PRO A 98 37.75 9.49 -0.78
C PRO A 98 37.27 10.05 -2.14
N ALA A 99 38.22 10.29 -3.04
CA ALA A 99 37.92 10.23 -4.46
C ALA A 99 37.94 8.73 -4.86
N SER A 100 37.09 8.34 -5.82
CA SER A 100 36.76 6.97 -6.23
C SER A 100 35.84 6.17 -5.27
N ASN A 101 34.66 5.86 -5.83
CA ASN A 101 33.76 4.71 -5.60
C ASN A 101 32.28 5.08 -5.38
N VAL A 102 31.74 5.98 -6.23
CA VAL A 102 30.28 6.16 -6.39
C VAL A 102 29.83 5.45 -7.68
N ALA A 103 30.04 4.14 -7.69
CA ALA A 103 29.55 3.20 -8.70
C ALA A 103 29.40 1.82 -8.04
N LEU A 104 28.36 1.70 -7.23
CA LEU A 104 27.73 0.44 -6.80
C LEU A 104 26.26 0.63 -7.16
N GLU A 105 25.86 0.35 -8.39
CA GLU A 105 25.62 -0.97 -9.02
C GLU A 105 24.18 -1.45 -8.82
N LEU A 106 23.34 -1.06 -9.79
CA LEU A 106 22.08 -1.75 -10.13
C LEU A 106 22.31 -3.21 -10.58
N ALA A 107 23.58 -3.63 -10.74
CA ALA A 107 24.00 -4.96 -11.16
C ALA A 107 23.83 -6.03 -10.07
N ASP A 108 23.79 -5.64 -8.79
CA ASP A 108 23.71 -6.57 -7.64
C ASP A 108 22.27 -6.92 -7.20
N ILE A 109 21.24 -6.46 -7.93
CA ILE A 109 19.85 -6.80 -7.62
C ILE A 109 19.53 -8.19 -8.21
N ASP A 110 19.23 -9.16 -7.34
CA ASP A 110 18.66 -10.45 -7.71
C ASP A 110 17.17 -10.27 -8.09
N TRP A 111 16.93 -9.91 -9.35
CA TRP A 111 15.60 -9.64 -9.89
C TRP A 111 14.65 -10.85 -9.85
N ASP A 112 15.19 -12.07 -9.92
CA ASP A 112 14.39 -13.30 -9.97
C ASP A 112 13.81 -13.69 -8.59
N ASN A 113 14.42 -13.23 -7.50
CA ASN A 113 14.01 -13.54 -6.12
C ASN A 113 13.43 -12.34 -5.35
N LEU A 114 13.04 -11.25 -6.04
CA LEU A 114 12.44 -10.08 -5.40
C LEU A 114 11.09 -10.40 -4.74
N GLY A 115 10.95 -10.00 -3.48
CA GLY A 115 9.66 -9.91 -2.80
C GLY A 115 8.96 -8.57 -3.02
N PHE A 116 7.94 -8.30 -2.20
CA PHE A 116 7.26 -7.00 -2.11
C PHE A 116 7.69 -6.19 -0.86
N GLY A 117 8.93 -6.40 -0.41
CA GLY A 117 9.52 -5.65 0.71
C GLY A 117 10.13 -4.34 0.24
N LEU A 118 10.31 -3.38 1.15
CA LEU A 118 11.07 -2.16 0.87
C LEU A 118 12.55 -2.50 0.68
N MET A 119 13.05 -2.30 -0.53
CA MET A 119 14.47 -2.28 -0.87
C MET A 119 14.84 -0.84 -1.23
N PRO A 120 15.50 -0.08 -0.34
CA PRO A 120 15.87 1.30 -0.60
C PRO A 120 16.77 1.44 -1.83
N THR A 121 16.56 2.52 -2.58
CA THR A 121 17.44 2.93 -3.69
C THR A 121 18.15 4.25 -3.31
N ASP A 122 19.14 4.73 -4.06
CA ASP A 122 20.03 5.78 -3.54
C ASP A 122 19.48 7.23 -3.44
N TYR A 123 18.35 7.58 -4.07
CA TYR A 123 17.78 8.95 -4.08
C TYR A 123 16.26 8.93 -3.93
N MET A 124 15.71 9.94 -3.28
CA MET A 124 14.28 10.27 -3.31
C MET A 124 14.09 11.67 -3.91
N TYR A 125 12.95 11.94 -4.55
CA TYR A 125 12.61 13.29 -4.97
C TYR A 125 11.80 13.98 -3.87
N MET A 126 12.09 15.25 -3.59
CA MET A 126 11.28 16.08 -2.70
C MET A 126 10.98 17.45 -3.30
N MET A 127 9.74 17.92 -3.12
CA MET A 127 9.33 19.32 -3.27
C MET A 127 8.50 19.76 -2.05
N ARG A 128 8.56 21.04 -1.70
CA ARG A 128 7.80 21.63 -0.58
C ARG A 128 6.81 22.69 -1.05
N CYS A 129 5.80 22.94 -0.22
CA CYS A 129 4.78 23.97 -0.42
C CYS A 129 4.42 24.61 0.92
N THR A 130 4.56 25.93 1.03
CA THR A 130 3.99 26.73 2.11
C THR A 130 2.48 26.86 1.90
N GLN A 131 1.69 26.91 2.97
CA GLN A 131 0.25 27.14 2.84
C GLN A 131 -0.06 28.45 2.08
N GLY A 132 -0.82 28.33 0.98
CA GLY A 132 -1.20 29.45 0.11
C GLY A 132 -0.24 29.73 -1.05
N GLU A 133 0.90 29.03 -1.11
CA GLU A 133 1.87 29.15 -2.21
C GLU A 133 1.73 27.99 -3.22
N ALA A 134 2.48 28.06 -4.32
CA ALA A 134 2.63 26.94 -5.25
C ALA A 134 3.73 25.98 -4.77
N PHE A 135 3.69 24.72 -5.24
CA PHE A 135 4.80 23.80 -5.00
C PHE A 135 6.08 24.33 -5.65
N SER A 136 7.14 24.41 -4.84
CA SER A 136 8.50 24.74 -5.26
C SER A 136 9.01 23.76 -6.34
N LYS A 137 10.04 24.19 -7.10
CA LYS A 137 10.80 23.23 -7.91
C LYS A 137 11.47 22.24 -6.95
N GLY A 138 11.15 20.95 -7.10
CA GLY A 138 11.75 19.89 -6.31
C GLY A 138 13.14 19.50 -6.79
N GLN A 139 13.72 18.53 -6.08
CA GLN A 139 15.08 18.05 -6.29
C GLN A 139 15.20 16.57 -5.94
N LEU A 140 16.07 15.87 -6.67
CA LEU A 140 16.61 14.58 -6.24
C LEU A 140 17.59 14.80 -5.08
N GLN A 141 17.46 14.01 -4.03
CA GLN A 141 18.33 14.00 -2.86
C GLN A 141 18.59 12.57 -2.40
N ARG A 142 19.68 12.30 -1.67
CA ARG A 142 19.95 10.93 -1.17
C ARG A 142 18.77 10.39 -0.36
N PHE A 143 18.44 9.12 -0.58
CA PHE A 143 17.44 8.43 0.23
C PHE A 143 17.88 8.42 1.69
N GLY A 144 16.94 8.65 2.59
CA GLY A 144 17.19 8.69 4.02
C GLY A 144 15.97 9.12 4.79
N ASN A 145 16.08 9.09 6.12
CA ASN A 145 15.01 9.52 7.00
C ASN A 145 14.70 11.01 6.80
N ILE A 146 13.42 11.35 6.81
CA ILE A 146 12.93 12.72 6.85
C ILE A 146 12.84 13.22 8.30
N GLU A 147 13.18 14.49 8.51
CA GLU A 147 12.93 15.18 9.77
C GLU A 147 11.52 15.79 9.74
N LEU A 148 10.74 15.59 10.80
CA LEU A 148 9.39 16.12 10.96
C LEU A 148 9.23 16.73 12.35
N SER A 149 8.44 17.80 12.44
CA SER A 149 7.97 18.27 13.75
C SER A 149 7.14 17.18 14.43
N PRO A 150 7.31 16.93 15.75
CA PRO A 150 6.40 16.06 16.50
C PRO A 150 4.93 16.49 16.42
N SER A 151 4.66 17.78 16.15
CA SER A 151 3.33 18.34 15.90
C SER A 151 2.93 18.39 14.42
N ALA A 152 3.57 17.63 13.53
CA ALA A 152 3.17 17.58 12.13
C ALA A 152 1.77 16.97 11.96
N GLY A 153 0.97 17.54 11.06
CA GLY A 153 -0.43 17.12 10.82
C GLY A 153 -0.57 15.67 10.37
N VAL A 154 0.44 15.15 9.63
CA VAL A 154 0.50 13.73 9.24
C VAL A 154 0.65 12.79 10.44
N LEU A 155 1.39 13.17 11.48
CA LEU A 155 1.67 12.34 12.65
C LEU A 155 0.51 12.32 13.66
N ASN A 156 -0.21 13.44 13.79
CA ASN A 156 -1.21 13.64 14.83
C ASN A 156 -2.65 13.44 14.34
N TYR A 157 -2.92 13.78 13.07
CA TYR A 157 -4.28 13.81 12.51
C TYR A 157 -4.41 13.00 11.21
N GLY A 158 -3.35 12.29 10.79
CA GLY A 158 -3.37 11.47 9.58
C GLY A 158 -3.54 12.25 8.28
N GLN A 159 -3.17 13.55 8.25
CA GLN A 159 -3.25 14.39 7.05
C GLN A 159 -2.14 14.03 6.05
N GLY A 160 -2.32 12.90 5.37
CA GLY A 160 -1.40 12.40 4.35
C GLY A 160 -2.11 11.56 3.27
N LEU A 161 -1.60 11.66 2.06
CA LEU A 161 -2.03 10.97 0.86
C LEU A 161 -0.82 10.26 0.25
N PHE A 162 -1.04 9.18 -0.47
CA PHE A 162 0.03 8.55 -1.23
C PHE A 162 -0.51 8.07 -2.57
N GLU A 163 0.40 7.84 -3.52
CA GLU A 163 0.07 7.25 -4.80
C GLU A 163 0.86 5.94 -5.05
N GLY A 164 0.45 5.20 -6.08
CA GLY A 164 1.11 3.95 -6.44
C GLY A 164 0.95 3.59 -7.90
N LEU A 165 2.07 3.49 -8.60
CA LEU A 165 2.16 3.13 -10.03
C LEU A 165 3.37 2.20 -10.26
N LYS A 166 3.58 1.75 -11.50
CA LYS A 166 4.72 0.91 -11.84
C LYS A 166 5.52 1.49 -12.99
N ALA A 167 6.82 1.24 -12.95
CA ALA A 167 7.77 1.44 -14.03
C ALA A 167 8.23 0.05 -14.54
N TYR A 168 8.10 -0.19 -15.83
CA TYR A 168 8.42 -1.47 -16.47
C TYR A 168 9.64 -1.30 -17.39
N ARG A 169 10.67 -2.12 -17.22
CA ARG A 169 11.86 -2.08 -18.07
C ARG A 169 11.68 -3.01 -19.28
N LYS A 170 11.84 -2.48 -20.48
CA LYS A 170 11.84 -3.26 -21.73
C LYS A 170 13.21 -3.90 -21.99
N HIS A 171 13.25 -4.90 -22.87
CA HIS A 171 14.49 -5.57 -23.32
C HIS A 171 15.47 -4.64 -24.06
N ASP A 172 14.98 -3.56 -24.68
CA ASP A 172 15.81 -2.54 -25.34
C ASP A 172 16.41 -1.50 -24.36
N GLY A 173 16.07 -1.60 -23.08
CA GLY A 173 16.54 -0.71 -22.02
C GLY A 173 15.60 0.45 -21.69
N ASN A 174 14.63 0.76 -22.55
CA ASN A 174 13.64 1.83 -22.30
C ASN A 174 12.75 1.48 -21.09
N ILE A 175 12.20 2.51 -20.44
CA ILE A 175 11.32 2.35 -19.27
C ILE A 175 9.92 2.86 -19.63
N LEU A 176 8.89 2.10 -19.27
CA LEU A 176 7.49 2.46 -19.49
C LEU A 176 6.81 2.80 -18.15
N LEU A 177 6.08 3.91 -18.11
CA LEU A 177 5.13 4.22 -17.04
C LEU A 177 3.71 3.92 -17.52
N PHE A 178 2.88 3.38 -16.63
CA PHE A 178 1.47 3.11 -16.92
C PHE A 178 0.55 4.15 -16.28
N ARG A 179 -0.12 4.95 -17.12
CA ARG A 179 -1.12 5.99 -16.78
C ARG A 179 -0.71 6.95 -15.63
N PRO A 180 0.53 7.47 -15.58
CA PRO A 180 0.99 8.30 -14.46
C PRO A 180 0.18 9.60 -14.27
N GLU A 181 -0.44 10.12 -15.33
CA GLU A 181 -1.36 11.26 -15.30
C GLU A 181 -2.60 10.98 -14.43
N GLU A 182 -3.15 9.77 -14.48
CA GLU A 182 -4.32 9.37 -13.67
C GLU A 182 -3.96 9.28 -12.18
N ASN A 183 -2.72 8.89 -11.85
CA ASN A 183 -2.20 8.96 -10.48
C ASN A 183 -2.09 10.42 -10.02
N GLY A 184 -1.55 11.32 -10.85
CA GLY A 184 -1.46 12.75 -10.55
C GLY A 184 -2.84 13.40 -10.33
N LEU A 185 -3.82 13.06 -11.18
CA LEU A 185 -5.22 13.48 -11.03
C LEU A 185 -5.84 12.95 -9.73
N ARG A 186 -5.64 11.66 -9.40
CA ARG A 186 -6.16 11.07 -8.17
C ARG A 186 -5.53 11.64 -6.91
N LEU A 187 -4.23 11.97 -6.93
CA LEU A 187 -3.57 12.70 -5.86
C LEU A 187 -4.20 14.08 -5.64
N ARG A 188 -4.45 14.84 -6.72
CA ARG A 188 -5.07 16.17 -6.64
C ARG A 188 -6.49 16.14 -6.07
N MET A 189 -7.34 15.21 -6.54
CA MET A 189 -8.69 15.01 -5.97
C MET A 189 -8.64 14.60 -4.49
N GLY A 190 -7.66 13.77 -4.11
CA GLY A 190 -7.43 13.43 -2.72
C GLY A 190 -6.99 14.62 -1.87
N ALA A 191 -6.13 15.48 -2.40
CA ALA A 191 -5.59 16.66 -1.71
C ALA A 191 -6.69 17.69 -1.43
N GLU A 192 -7.54 17.97 -2.42
CA GLU A 192 -8.75 18.79 -2.23
C GLU A 192 -9.61 18.25 -1.08
N ARG A 193 -9.91 16.94 -1.09
CA ARG A 193 -10.73 16.30 -0.05
C ARG A 193 -10.08 16.30 1.35
N MET A 194 -8.75 16.28 1.42
CA MET A 194 -7.97 16.30 2.68
C MET A 194 -7.54 17.73 3.11
N CYS A 195 -8.03 18.78 2.43
CA CYS A 195 -7.65 20.17 2.66
C CYS A 195 -6.12 20.40 2.56
N MET A 196 -5.50 19.86 1.50
CA MET A 196 -4.07 19.95 1.20
C MET A 196 -3.87 20.62 -0.17
N PRO A 197 -2.81 21.41 -0.39
CA PRO A 197 -2.36 21.73 -1.74
C PRO A 197 -1.80 20.46 -2.41
N ALA A 198 -1.86 20.40 -3.74
CA ALA A 198 -1.19 19.36 -4.53
C ALA A 198 -0.39 19.97 -5.68
N PRO A 199 0.70 19.29 -6.13
CA PRO A 199 1.36 19.63 -7.38
C PRO A 199 0.38 19.58 -8.57
N THR A 200 0.74 20.23 -9.68
CA THR A 200 0.03 19.99 -10.95
C THR A 200 0.24 18.55 -11.43
N VAL A 201 -0.57 18.09 -12.38
CA VAL A 201 -0.40 16.73 -12.94
C VAL A 201 0.94 16.62 -13.65
N GLU A 202 1.36 17.68 -14.33
CA GLU A 202 2.64 17.81 -15.03
C GLU A 202 3.80 17.80 -14.03
N GLN A 203 3.71 18.55 -12.92
CA GLN A 203 4.72 18.50 -11.84
C GLN A 203 4.83 17.10 -11.21
N PHE A 204 3.70 16.41 -11.00
CA PHE A 204 3.68 15.05 -10.49
C PHE A 204 4.35 14.07 -11.47
N VAL A 205 3.94 14.11 -12.74
CA VAL A 205 4.46 13.21 -13.79
C VAL A 205 5.94 13.46 -14.00
N GLU A 206 6.39 14.71 -14.12
CA GLU A 206 7.80 15.03 -14.33
C GLU A 206 8.67 14.59 -13.15
N ALA A 207 8.21 14.79 -11.92
CA ALA A 207 8.91 14.30 -10.74
C ALA A 207 8.98 12.75 -10.74
N VAL A 208 7.90 12.04 -11.10
CA VAL A 208 7.95 10.57 -11.30
C VAL A 208 8.98 10.19 -12.37
N LYS A 209 9.07 10.90 -13.51
CA LYS A 209 10.07 10.63 -14.55
C LYS A 209 11.50 10.85 -14.06
N GLU A 210 11.80 12.01 -13.46
CA GLU A 210 13.13 12.31 -12.91
C GLU A 210 13.58 11.23 -11.92
N THR A 211 12.68 10.82 -11.03
CA THR A 211 13.01 9.83 -10.01
C THR A 211 13.18 8.42 -10.61
N VAL A 212 12.29 7.99 -11.52
CA VAL A 212 12.39 6.68 -12.20
C VAL A 212 13.62 6.58 -13.12
N LEU A 213 14.00 7.66 -13.82
CA LEU A 213 15.22 7.69 -14.64
C LEU A 213 16.49 7.59 -13.78
N ALA A 214 16.46 8.11 -12.55
CA ALA A 214 17.52 7.86 -11.58
C ALA A 214 17.52 6.41 -11.02
N MET A 215 16.57 5.57 -11.44
CA MET A 215 16.20 4.25 -10.88
C MET A 215 15.82 4.29 -9.40
N LYS A 216 15.05 5.33 -9.13
CA LYS A 216 14.55 5.78 -7.85
C LYS A 216 13.09 6.16 -8.09
N ASP A 217 12.58 7.10 -7.35
CA ASP A 217 11.59 6.81 -6.36
C ASP A 217 10.07 7.09 -6.69
N GLY A 218 9.12 6.99 -5.73
CA GLY A 218 7.63 6.94 -5.90
C GLY A 218 6.65 7.54 -4.81
N PRO A 219 5.48 8.10 -5.16
CA PRO A 219 4.90 9.30 -4.51
C PRO A 219 4.12 9.18 -3.16
N LEU A 220 4.34 10.17 -2.29
CA LEU A 220 3.75 10.46 -0.97
C LEU A 220 3.54 11.98 -0.81
N LEU A 221 2.39 12.44 -0.33
CA LEU A 221 2.09 13.84 0.00
C LEU A 221 1.65 13.95 1.46
N MET A 222 2.34 14.76 2.27
CA MET A 222 2.10 14.86 3.72
C MET A 222 2.06 16.32 4.20
N GLY A 223 1.24 16.59 5.22
CA GLY A 223 1.32 17.83 6.00
C GLY A 223 2.52 17.76 6.95
N SER A 224 3.65 18.37 6.55
CA SER A 224 4.92 18.38 7.30
C SER A 224 5.01 19.51 8.33
N GLY A 225 4.23 20.57 8.16
CA GLY A 225 4.23 21.74 9.04
C GLY A 225 3.65 21.48 10.43
N ALA A 226 4.20 22.16 11.43
CA ALA A 226 3.82 22.07 12.85
C ALA A 226 2.45 22.71 13.13
N VAL A 227 1.48 21.93 13.64
CA VAL A 227 0.16 22.44 14.04
C VAL A 227 -0.46 21.57 15.16
N LEU A 228 -0.93 22.20 16.23
CA LEU A 228 -1.55 21.52 17.40
C LEU A 228 -3.09 21.64 17.46
N GLY A 229 -3.68 22.42 16.56
CA GLY A 229 -5.13 22.49 16.38
C GLY A 229 -5.56 21.64 15.19
N LEU A 230 -6.82 21.22 15.15
CA LEU A 230 -7.39 20.56 13.97
C LEU A 230 -7.61 21.60 12.85
N ALA A 231 -6.55 21.84 12.08
CA ALA A 231 -6.50 22.76 10.95
C ALA A 231 -5.56 22.19 9.86
N PRO A 232 -5.65 22.68 8.61
CA PRO A 232 -4.66 22.36 7.58
C PRO A 232 -3.23 22.68 8.05
N ALA A 233 -2.26 21.82 7.73
CA ALA A 233 -0.86 22.08 8.03
C ALA A 233 -0.35 23.38 7.36
N PRO A 234 0.58 24.12 7.99
CA PRO A 234 1.17 25.34 7.41
C PRO A 234 2.24 25.06 6.35
N GLU A 235 2.76 23.83 6.28
CA GLU A 235 3.73 23.37 5.29
C GLU A 235 3.37 21.95 4.84
N TYR A 236 3.60 21.64 3.56
CA TYR A 236 3.40 20.33 2.96
C TYR A 236 4.66 19.89 2.21
N THR A 237 4.93 18.59 2.25
CA THR A 237 6.01 17.95 1.50
C THR A 237 5.41 16.90 0.56
N PHE A 238 5.75 16.98 -0.72
CA PHE A 238 5.58 15.88 -1.66
C PHE A 238 6.93 15.20 -1.84
N LEU A 239 6.99 13.94 -1.44
CA LEU A 239 8.15 13.05 -1.43
C LEU A 239 7.87 11.87 -2.35
N ILE A 240 8.88 11.30 -2.98
CA ILE A 240 8.73 10.22 -3.93
C ILE A 240 9.80 9.17 -3.49
N TYR A 241 9.44 7.95 -3.00
CA TYR A 241 10.20 6.69 -2.65
C TYR A 241 9.84 5.37 -3.49
N VAL A 242 10.80 4.62 -4.11
CA VAL A 242 10.61 3.38 -4.97
C VAL A 242 10.97 2.15 -4.15
N SER A 243 10.46 1.00 -4.58
CA SER A 243 11.18 -0.26 -4.40
C SER A 243 11.23 -1.06 -5.72
N PRO A 244 12.37 -1.68 -6.07
CA PRO A 244 12.35 -2.91 -6.85
C PRO A 244 11.42 -3.91 -6.14
N VAL A 245 10.51 -4.55 -6.88
CA VAL A 245 9.64 -5.60 -6.33
C VAL A 245 9.37 -6.69 -7.37
N GLY A 246 9.20 -7.90 -6.86
CA GLY A 246 8.62 -9.01 -7.61
C GLY A 246 7.11 -9.12 -7.36
N ASN A 247 6.62 -10.35 -7.34
CA ASN A 247 5.19 -10.61 -7.14
C ASN A 247 4.73 -10.31 -5.70
N TYR A 248 3.54 -9.70 -5.59
CA TYR A 248 2.93 -9.36 -4.29
C TYR A 248 2.62 -10.61 -3.45
N PHE A 249 2.06 -11.63 -4.09
CA PHE A 249 1.96 -12.98 -3.54
C PHE A 249 3.15 -13.80 -4.04
N LYS A 250 3.86 -14.50 -3.14
CA LYS A 250 5.04 -15.32 -3.48
C LYS A 250 4.76 -16.40 -4.53
N GLU A 251 3.51 -16.83 -4.61
CA GLU A 251 3.03 -17.88 -5.51
C GLU A 251 2.48 -17.31 -6.85
N GLY A 252 2.71 -16.01 -7.11
CA GLY A 252 2.36 -15.36 -8.38
C GLY A 252 0.85 -15.16 -8.54
N LEU A 253 0.28 -15.74 -9.60
CA LEU A 253 -1.15 -15.75 -9.90
C LEU A 253 -1.97 -16.71 -9.01
N ALA A 254 -1.37 -17.29 -7.98
CA ALA A 254 -2.05 -18.18 -7.05
C ALA A 254 -3.32 -17.53 -6.47
N PRO A 255 -4.43 -18.28 -6.39
CA PRO A 255 -5.73 -17.72 -6.11
C PRO A 255 -5.90 -17.43 -4.62
N ILE A 256 -6.29 -16.19 -4.29
CA ILE A 256 -6.42 -15.77 -2.90
C ILE A 256 -7.71 -16.30 -2.27
N ASN A 257 -7.68 -16.49 -0.95
CA ASN A 257 -8.84 -16.86 -0.16
C ASN A 257 -9.28 -15.71 0.76
N LEU A 258 -10.55 -15.33 0.68
CA LEU A 258 -11.08 -14.15 1.38
C LEU A 258 -12.08 -14.53 2.47
N ILE A 259 -12.14 -13.70 3.51
CA ILE A 259 -13.25 -13.68 4.47
C ILE A 259 -14.05 -12.38 4.27
N VAL A 260 -15.37 -12.49 4.31
CA VAL A 260 -16.26 -11.32 4.30
C VAL A 260 -16.42 -10.80 5.73
N GLU A 261 -16.14 -9.51 5.93
CA GLU A 261 -16.27 -8.82 7.21
C GLU A 261 -17.68 -8.23 7.36
N THR A 262 -18.26 -8.39 8.56
CA THR A 262 -19.66 -8.01 8.85
C THR A 262 -19.78 -6.93 9.93
N GLU A 263 -18.76 -6.75 10.77
CA GLU A 263 -18.78 -5.82 11.91
C GLU A 263 -17.94 -4.57 11.64
N MET A 264 -16.77 -4.72 11.00
CA MET A 264 -15.89 -3.60 10.67
C MET A 264 -16.14 -3.10 9.24
N HIS A 265 -16.34 -1.79 9.08
CA HIS A 265 -16.55 -1.19 7.77
C HIS A 265 -15.31 -0.43 7.29
N ARG A 266 -14.93 -0.63 6.03
CA ARG A 266 -13.76 0.01 5.41
C ARG A 266 -13.94 1.51 5.21
N ALA A 267 -15.16 1.91 4.89
CA ALA A 267 -15.58 3.27 4.60
C ALA A 267 -17.05 3.47 4.96
N THR A 268 -17.48 4.72 4.99
CA THR A 268 -18.88 5.13 5.17
C THR A 268 -19.21 6.24 4.16
N PRO A 269 -20.45 6.34 3.68
CA PRO A 269 -20.85 7.44 2.80
C PRO A 269 -20.62 8.81 3.46
N GLY A 270 -20.06 9.76 2.70
CA GLY A 270 -19.61 11.06 3.23
C GLY A 270 -18.24 11.02 3.94
N GLY A 271 -17.64 9.84 4.14
CA GLY A 271 -16.28 9.69 4.66
C GLY A 271 -15.18 9.96 3.65
N THR A 272 -14.05 9.28 3.80
CA THR A 272 -12.84 9.40 2.95
C THR A 272 -12.59 8.17 2.07
N GLY A 273 -13.52 7.20 2.00
CA GLY A 273 -13.30 5.92 1.34
C GLY A 273 -12.81 5.98 -0.11
N GLY A 274 -13.37 6.91 -0.90
CA GLY A 274 -12.97 7.18 -2.28
C GLY A 274 -11.64 7.91 -2.46
N VAL A 275 -10.87 8.14 -1.39
CA VAL A 275 -9.59 8.85 -1.39
C VAL A 275 -8.46 7.97 -0.89
N LYS A 276 -7.27 8.16 -1.46
CA LYS A 276 -6.05 7.38 -1.15
C LYS A 276 -5.29 7.96 0.06
N THR A 277 -6.02 8.25 1.13
CA THR A 277 -5.49 8.81 2.39
C THR A 277 -4.99 7.72 3.32
N ILE A 278 -3.89 7.98 4.05
CA ILE A 278 -3.24 7.03 4.97
C ILE A 278 -4.19 6.53 6.06
N GLY A 279 -5.14 7.37 6.51
CA GLY A 279 -6.10 7.01 7.56
C GLY A 279 -6.99 5.82 7.20
N ASN A 280 -7.37 5.68 5.91
CA ASN A 280 -8.20 4.56 5.45
C ASN A 280 -7.47 3.21 5.55
N TYR A 281 -6.14 3.21 5.47
CA TYR A 281 -5.33 1.98 5.51
C TYR A 281 -5.07 1.54 6.96
N ALA A 282 -4.91 2.48 7.88
CA ALA A 282 -4.81 2.18 9.31
C ALA A 282 -6.09 1.49 9.85
N ALA A 283 -7.26 1.95 9.40
CA ALA A 283 -8.56 1.44 9.85
C ALA A 283 -8.81 -0.05 9.55
N VAL A 284 -8.22 -0.60 8.47
CA VAL A 284 -8.43 -2.00 8.06
C VAL A 284 -7.48 -3.00 8.72
N LEU A 285 -6.39 -2.54 9.35
CA LEU A 285 -5.31 -3.42 9.83
C LEU A 285 -5.77 -4.46 10.87
N GLN A 286 -6.72 -4.11 11.74
CA GLN A 286 -7.22 -5.04 12.76
C GLN A 286 -7.95 -6.24 12.14
N ALA A 287 -8.90 -5.98 11.25
CA ALA A 287 -9.64 -7.02 10.52
C ALA A 287 -8.69 -7.84 9.63
N GLN A 288 -7.79 -7.18 8.88
CA GLN A 288 -6.83 -7.86 8.02
C GLN A 288 -5.89 -8.78 8.82
N SER A 289 -5.38 -8.32 9.97
CA SER A 289 -4.55 -9.14 10.86
C SER A 289 -5.33 -10.33 11.43
N ALA A 290 -6.59 -10.13 11.82
CA ALA A 290 -7.45 -11.21 12.33
C ALA A 290 -7.80 -12.23 11.25
N ALA A 291 -7.95 -11.81 9.99
CA ALA A 291 -8.15 -12.70 8.84
C ALA A 291 -6.89 -13.52 8.52
N LYS A 292 -5.71 -12.88 8.48
CA LYS A 292 -4.42 -13.55 8.28
C LYS A 292 -4.12 -14.57 9.37
N ALA A 293 -4.41 -14.25 10.63
CA ALA A 293 -4.28 -15.19 11.76
C ALA A 293 -5.20 -16.43 11.66
N LYS A 294 -6.28 -16.35 10.86
CA LYS A 294 -7.21 -17.46 10.55
C LYS A 294 -6.89 -18.16 9.23
N GLY A 295 -5.78 -17.81 8.55
CA GLY A 295 -5.37 -18.41 7.28
C GLY A 295 -6.09 -17.87 6.05
N PHE A 296 -6.69 -16.68 6.11
CA PHE A 296 -7.19 -15.95 4.94
C PHE A 296 -6.14 -14.99 4.39
N SER A 297 -6.14 -14.79 3.08
CA SER A 297 -5.23 -13.87 2.39
C SER A 297 -5.56 -12.41 2.70
N ASP A 298 -6.85 -12.05 2.62
CA ASP A 298 -7.34 -10.70 2.91
C ASP A 298 -8.84 -10.68 3.27
N VAL A 299 -9.38 -9.49 3.50
CA VAL A 299 -10.76 -9.21 3.93
C VAL A 299 -11.55 -8.53 2.81
N LEU A 300 -12.74 -9.07 2.49
CA LEU A 300 -13.75 -8.40 1.68
C LEU A 300 -14.71 -7.63 2.59
N TYR A 301 -14.96 -6.35 2.27
CA TYR A 301 -15.83 -5.49 3.05
C TYR A 301 -17.21 -5.32 2.41
N LEU A 302 -18.23 -5.22 3.27
CA LEU A 302 -19.60 -4.85 2.90
C LEU A 302 -19.92 -3.41 3.31
N ASP A 303 -20.87 -2.82 2.59
CA ASP A 303 -21.33 -1.44 2.78
C ASP A 303 -21.82 -1.17 4.21
N SER A 304 -21.48 0.01 4.74
CA SER A 304 -21.76 0.34 6.15
C SER A 304 -23.22 0.58 6.50
N ILE A 305 -24.12 0.64 5.51
CA ILE A 305 -25.55 0.97 5.72
C ILE A 305 -26.40 -0.29 5.71
N ASN A 306 -26.30 -1.08 4.63
CA ASN A 306 -27.15 -2.25 4.40
C ASN A 306 -26.46 -3.55 4.80
N LYS A 307 -25.13 -3.53 5.02
CA LYS A 307 -24.29 -4.70 5.27
C LYS A 307 -24.53 -5.83 4.26
N LYS A 308 -24.76 -5.47 2.99
CA LYS A 308 -25.17 -6.40 1.92
C LYS A 308 -24.38 -6.22 0.63
N TYR A 309 -24.06 -4.98 0.29
CA TYR A 309 -23.40 -4.65 -0.97
C TYR A 309 -21.89 -4.74 -0.81
N LEU A 310 -21.20 -5.30 -1.80
CA LEU A 310 -19.73 -5.39 -1.81
C LEU A 310 -19.12 -4.00 -1.94
N GLU A 311 -18.01 -3.76 -1.24
CA GLU A 311 -17.16 -2.58 -1.46
C GLU A 311 -15.81 -2.93 -2.07
N GLU A 312 -14.83 -3.30 -1.24
CA GLU A 312 -13.45 -3.54 -1.63
C GLU A 312 -12.84 -4.67 -0.80
N VAL A 313 -11.73 -5.24 -1.29
CA VAL A 313 -10.97 -6.29 -0.61
C VAL A 313 -9.72 -5.67 -0.03
N SER A 314 -9.80 -5.14 1.20
CA SER A 314 -8.82 -4.23 1.83
C SER A 314 -8.20 -3.24 0.84
N SER A 315 -7.07 -3.64 0.22
CA SER A 315 -6.28 -2.87 -0.73
C SER A 315 -6.69 -2.97 -2.21
N CYS A 316 -7.71 -3.75 -2.58
CA CYS A 316 -8.07 -3.99 -3.98
C CYS A 316 -9.55 -3.70 -4.29
N ASN A 317 -9.85 -3.26 -5.50
CA ASN A 317 -11.23 -3.25 -6.01
C ASN A 317 -11.64 -4.67 -6.40
N VAL A 318 -12.91 -5.04 -6.17
CA VAL A 318 -13.44 -6.39 -6.45
C VAL A 318 -14.32 -6.43 -7.70
N PHE A 319 -14.27 -7.56 -8.40
CA PHE A 319 -15.06 -7.87 -9.59
C PHE A 319 -15.69 -9.26 -9.46
N VAL A 320 -16.90 -9.38 -9.98
CA VAL A 320 -17.73 -10.59 -9.95
C VAL A 320 -18.16 -10.92 -11.38
N VAL A 321 -17.90 -12.14 -11.82
CA VAL A 321 -18.21 -12.62 -13.18
C VAL A 321 -19.41 -13.56 -13.13
N LYS A 322 -20.39 -13.34 -14.02
CA LYS A 322 -21.50 -14.27 -14.26
C LYS A 322 -21.79 -14.36 -15.76
N GLY A 323 -21.54 -15.51 -16.38
CA GLY A 323 -21.59 -15.66 -17.83
C GLY A 323 -20.65 -14.66 -18.53
N ASN A 324 -21.19 -13.83 -19.43
CA ASN A 324 -20.43 -12.77 -20.11
C ASN A 324 -20.39 -11.43 -19.34
N LEU A 325 -21.07 -11.33 -18.19
CA LEU A 325 -21.21 -10.09 -17.43
C LEU A 325 -20.18 -9.99 -16.32
N ILE A 326 -19.39 -8.92 -16.35
CA ILE A 326 -18.43 -8.53 -15.33
C ILE A 326 -19.02 -7.36 -14.52
N SER A 327 -19.38 -7.62 -13.27
CA SER A 327 -19.95 -6.61 -12.36
C SER A 327 -18.93 -6.15 -11.32
N THR A 328 -18.92 -4.85 -10.99
CA THR A 328 -18.08 -4.27 -9.93
C THR A 328 -18.84 -3.18 -9.17
N PRO A 329 -18.57 -2.97 -7.86
CA PRO A 329 -19.13 -1.87 -7.09
C PRO A 329 -18.94 -0.50 -7.77
N ALA A 330 -20.04 0.21 -7.99
CA ALA A 330 -20.04 1.57 -8.55
C ALA A 330 -19.32 2.57 -7.63
N ILE A 331 -18.58 3.52 -8.19
CA ILE A 331 -17.84 4.54 -7.42
C ILE A 331 -18.83 5.58 -6.86
N LYS A 332 -19.34 5.31 -5.64
CA LYS A 332 -20.27 6.18 -4.90
C LYS A 332 -19.68 6.69 -3.59
N GLY A 333 -18.44 7.20 -3.65
CA GLY A 333 -17.74 7.83 -2.52
C GLY A 333 -17.12 6.89 -1.48
N THR A 334 -17.58 5.65 -1.35
CA THR A 334 -16.96 4.62 -0.49
C THR A 334 -16.04 3.65 -1.22
N ILE A 335 -15.92 3.73 -2.55
CA ILE A 335 -15.01 2.92 -3.36
C ILE A 335 -13.88 3.80 -3.88
N LEU A 336 -12.62 3.40 -3.69
CA LEU A 336 -11.48 4.08 -4.30
C LEU A 336 -11.53 3.90 -5.84
N PRO A 337 -11.44 4.97 -6.65
CA PRO A 337 -11.27 4.86 -8.09
C PRO A 337 -9.88 4.28 -8.42
N GLY A 338 -9.77 2.95 -8.49
CA GLY A 338 -8.57 2.24 -8.91
C GLY A 338 -8.25 2.50 -10.38
N ILE A 339 -6.98 2.79 -10.68
CA ILE A 339 -6.53 3.00 -12.07
C ILE A 339 -6.48 1.64 -12.78
N THR A 340 -6.12 0.58 -12.04
CA THR A 340 -6.22 -0.80 -12.51
C THR A 340 -7.68 -1.19 -12.76
N ARG A 341 -8.60 -0.86 -11.84
CA ARG A 341 -10.05 -1.07 -12.01
C ARG A 341 -10.58 -0.42 -13.30
N LYS A 342 -10.26 0.86 -13.53
CA LYS A 342 -10.64 1.59 -14.75
C LYS A 342 -10.12 0.88 -16.00
N SER A 343 -8.82 0.57 -16.02
CA SER A 343 -8.16 -0.08 -17.16
C SER A 343 -8.71 -1.48 -17.44
N ILE A 344 -9.12 -2.23 -16.42
CA ILE A 344 -9.72 -3.57 -16.58
C ILE A 344 -11.13 -3.50 -17.16
N LEU A 345 -11.93 -2.48 -16.82
CA LEU A 345 -13.24 -2.25 -17.46
C LEU A 345 -13.08 -1.93 -18.95
N ASP A 346 -12.15 -1.02 -19.27
CA ASP A 346 -11.79 -0.63 -20.65
C ASP A 346 -11.31 -1.85 -21.47
N VAL A 347 -10.42 -2.68 -20.90
CA VAL A 347 -9.91 -3.92 -21.52
C VAL A 347 -11.02 -4.96 -21.70
N ALA A 348 -11.87 -5.17 -20.70
CA ALA A 348 -12.98 -6.12 -20.77
C ALA A 348 -13.97 -5.78 -21.90
N LEU A 349 -14.35 -4.51 -22.01
CA LEU A 349 -15.17 -4.00 -23.12
C LEU A 349 -14.51 -4.27 -24.48
N SER A 350 -13.20 -4.01 -24.61
CA SER A 350 -12.46 -4.26 -25.85
C SER A 350 -12.41 -5.74 -26.28
N GLN A 351 -12.68 -6.66 -25.35
CA GLN A 351 -12.70 -8.10 -25.57
C GLN A 351 -14.12 -8.70 -25.69
N GLY A 352 -15.17 -7.86 -25.68
CA GLY A 352 -16.56 -8.29 -25.87
C GLY A 352 -17.29 -8.74 -24.60
N PHE A 353 -16.72 -8.52 -23.41
CA PHE A 353 -17.45 -8.72 -22.17
C PHE A 353 -18.46 -7.59 -21.94
N GLU A 354 -19.59 -7.91 -21.34
CA GLU A 354 -20.49 -6.90 -20.77
C GLU A 354 -19.92 -6.43 -19.43
N VAL A 355 -19.93 -5.13 -19.16
CA VAL A 355 -19.47 -4.57 -17.88
C VAL A 355 -20.56 -3.78 -17.19
N ALA A 356 -20.69 -3.94 -15.87
CA ALA A 356 -21.68 -3.23 -15.06
C ALA A 356 -21.07 -2.64 -13.78
N GLU A 357 -20.95 -1.32 -13.74
CA GLU A 357 -20.65 -0.57 -12.51
C GLU A 357 -21.95 -0.33 -11.73
N ARG A 358 -22.22 -1.16 -10.73
CA ARG A 358 -23.49 -1.17 -10.00
C ARG A 358 -23.31 -1.56 -8.54
N GLN A 359 -24.40 -1.60 -7.78
CA GLN A 359 -24.42 -2.34 -6.52
C GLN A 359 -24.39 -3.84 -6.85
N VAL A 360 -23.48 -4.57 -6.20
CA VAL A 360 -23.33 -6.03 -6.27
C VAL A 360 -23.54 -6.54 -4.85
N THR A 361 -24.32 -7.59 -4.67
CA THR A 361 -24.66 -8.15 -3.35
C THR A 361 -23.75 -9.32 -2.96
N VAL A 362 -23.69 -9.61 -1.66
CA VAL A 362 -23.06 -10.84 -1.15
C VAL A 362 -23.74 -12.12 -1.68
N ASP A 363 -25.03 -12.07 -2.02
CA ASP A 363 -25.73 -13.21 -2.61
C ASP A 363 -25.16 -13.52 -4.02
N GLU A 364 -25.06 -12.49 -4.87
CA GLU A 364 -24.45 -12.60 -6.21
C GLU A 364 -22.97 -13.01 -6.16
N LEU A 365 -22.24 -12.59 -5.13
CA LEU A 365 -20.86 -13.02 -4.89
C LEU A 365 -20.78 -14.55 -4.66
N LEU A 366 -21.72 -15.12 -3.91
CA LEU A 366 -21.76 -16.55 -3.60
C LEU A 366 -22.27 -17.40 -4.78
N GLU A 367 -22.92 -16.78 -5.77
CA GLU A 367 -23.43 -17.41 -6.99
C GLU A 367 -22.54 -17.16 -8.23
N ALA A 368 -21.43 -16.42 -8.07
CA ALA A 368 -20.53 -16.05 -9.15
C ALA A 368 -19.82 -17.25 -9.81
N ASP A 369 -19.47 -17.11 -11.09
CA ASP A 369 -18.68 -18.10 -11.82
C ASP A 369 -17.17 -17.88 -11.56
N GLU A 370 -16.73 -16.62 -11.55
CA GLU A 370 -15.38 -16.20 -11.14
C GLU A 370 -15.45 -14.93 -10.27
N VAL A 371 -14.47 -14.76 -9.38
CA VAL A 371 -14.25 -13.53 -8.62
C VAL A 371 -12.77 -13.15 -8.74
N PHE A 372 -12.48 -11.86 -8.92
CA PHE A 372 -11.10 -11.37 -8.92
C PHE A 372 -10.99 -9.98 -8.30
N CYS A 373 -9.78 -9.67 -7.84
CA CYS A 373 -9.40 -8.39 -7.27
C CYS A 373 -8.46 -7.65 -8.20
N THR A 374 -8.44 -6.31 -8.17
CA THR A 374 -7.53 -5.49 -8.98
C THR A 374 -6.86 -4.40 -8.17
N GLY A 375 -5.62 -4.09 -8.54
CA GLY A 375 -4.86 -2.98 -7.99
C GLY A 375 -3.39 -3.02 -8.40
N THR A 376 -2.70 -1.87 -8.38
CA THR A 376 -1.35 -1.67 -8.94
C THR A 376 -0.36 -2.80 -8.65
N ALA A 377 -0.28 -3.31 -7.41
CA ALA A 377 0.66 -4.36 -7.04
C ALA A 377 0.38 -5.71 -7.70
N VAL A 378 -0.87 -6.15 -7.67
CA VAL A 378 -1.31 -7.49 -8.14
C VAL A 378 -1.72 -7.51 -9.61
N VAL A 379 -2.02 -6.34 -10.19
CA VAL A 379 -2.73 -6.17 -11.48
C VAL A 379 -4.12 -6.80 -11.45
N VAL A 380 -4.21 -8.12 -11.59
CA VAL A 380 -5.42 -8.92 -11.35
C VAL A 380 -5.04 -10.10 -10.46
N SER A 381 -5.75 -10.28 -9.34
CA SER A 381 -5.58 -11.40 -8.42
C SER A 381 -6.84 -12.26 -8.45
N PRO A 382 -6.78 -13.52 -8.95
CA PRO A 382 -7.90 -14.46 -8.88
C PRO A 382 -8.30 -14.74 -7.42
N VAL A 383 -9.59 -14.91 -7.14
CA VAL A 383 -10.11 -15.31 -5.83
C VAL A 383 -10.63 -16.74 -5.92
N GLY A 384 -9.91 -17.69 -5.31
CA GLY A 384 -10.28 -19.11 -5.38
C GLY A 384 -11.34 -19.51 -4.36
N SER A 385 -11.50 -18.76 -3.26
CA SER A 385 -12.61 -18.98 -2.33
C SER A 385 -12.97 -17.75 -1.50
N ILE A 386 -14.24 -17.67 -1.12
CA ILE A 386 -14.79 -16.68 -0.20
C ILE A 386 -15.50 -17.41 0.95
N THR A 387 -15.32 -16.90 2.17
CA THR A 387 -16.02 -17.39 3.37
C THR A 387 -16.88 -16.27 3.97
N TYR A 388 -18.18 -16.51 4.06
CA TYR A 388 -19.18 -15.58 4.62
C TYR A 388 -20.06 -16.34 5.63
N LEU A 389 -20.20 -15.82 6.85
CA LEU A 389 -21.00 -16.42 7.94
C LEU A 389 -20.75 -17.94 8.11
N ASN A 390 -19.47 -18.35 8.11
CA ASN A 390 -18.99 -19.74 8.16
C ASN A 390 -19.32 -20.63 6.93
N LYS A 391 -20.05 -20.15 5.93
CA LYS A 391 -20.20 -20.81 4.62
C LYS A 391 -19.02 -20.43 3.74
N ARG A 392 -18.26 -21.42 3.25
CA ARG A 392 -17.24 -21.24 2.20
C ARG A 392 -17.80 -21.59 0.83
N VAL A 393 -17.53 -20.76 -0.16
CA VAL A 393 -17.73 -21.00 -1.59
C VAL A 393 -16.36 -20.99 -2.26
N THR A 394 -16.17 -21.88 -3.25
CA THR A 394 -14.96 -22.02 -4.06
C THR A 394 -15.30 -21.75 -5.52
N TYR A 395 -14.44 -21.04 -6.24
CA TYR A 395 -14.62 -20.68 -7.65
C TYR A 395 -13.61 -21.44 -8.51
N GLY A 396 -14.05 -21.96 -9.66
CA GLY A 396 -13.22 -22.80 -10.53
C GLY A 396 -12.77 -24.14 -9.90
N SER A 397 -11.96 -24.90 -10.65
CA SER A 397 -11.40 -26.18 -10.21
C SER A 397 -10.02 -26.07 -9.55
N ASP A 398 -9.27 -25.05 -9.93
CA ASP A 398 -7.91 -24.71 -9.44
C ASP A 398 -7.85 -23.33 -8.76
N GLY A 399 -8.98 -22.61 -8.71
CA GLY A 399 -9.11 -21.27 -8.15
C GLY A 399 -8.76 -20.13 -9.12
N VAL A 400 -8.21 -20.41 -10.31
CA VAL A 400 -7.80 -19.38 -11.27
C VAL A 400 -8.84 -19.28 -12.39
N GLY A 401 -9.62 -18.20 -12.36
CA GLY A 401 -10.66 -17.95 -13.36
C GLY A 401 -10.11 -17.61 -14.75
N ARG A 402 -10.73 -18.13 -15.81
CA ARG A 402 -10.35 -17.89 -17.21
C ARG A 402 -10.46 -16.41 -17.57
N VAL A 403 -11.53 -15.72 -17.15
CA VAL A 403 -11.71 -14.29 -17.38
C VAL A 403 -10.63 -13.51 -16.62
N SER A 404 -10.36 -13.86 -15.36
CA SER A 404 -9.30 -13.21 -14.58
C SER A 404 -7.91 -13.35 -15.22
N GLN A 405 -7.56 -14.53 -15.74
CA GLN A 405 -6.29 -14.79 -16.41
C GLN A 405 -6.18 -14.07 -17.77
N GLN A 406 -7.28 -14.03 -18.54
CA GLN A 406 -7.34 -13.34 -19.83
C GLN A 406 -7.12 -11.82 -19.65
N LEU A 407 -7.79 -11.21 -18.66
CA LEU A 407 -7.65 -9.79 -18.35
C LEU A 407 -6.28 -9.45 -17.75
N TYR A 408 -5.73 -10.31 -16.89
CA TYR A 408 -4.34 -10.19 -16.41
C TYR A 408 -3.36 -10.14 -17.58
N SER A 409 -3.44 -11.13 -18.48
CA SER A 409 -2.50 -11.30 -19.59
C SER A 409 -2.55 -10.11 -20.56
N ALA A 410 -3.75 -9.61 -20.86
CA ALA A 410 -3.91 -8.43 -21.71
C ALA A 410 -3.33 -7.15 -21.09
N LEU A 411 -3.65 -6.87 -19.82
CA LEU A 411 -3.19 -5.64 -19.16
C LEU A 411 -1.68 -5.65 -18.89
N THR A 412 -1.12 -6.79 -18.48
CA THR A 412 0.33 -6.94 -18.27
C THR A 412 1.13 -6.86 -19.58
N SER A 413 0.63 -7.46 -20.67
CA SER A 413 1.26 -7.34 -21.99
C SER A 413 1.34 -5.89 -22.47
N LEU A 414 0.28 -5.11 -22.25
CA LEU A 414 0.25 -3.67 -22.53
C LEU A 414 1.25 -2.90 -21.65
N GLN A 415 1.23 -3.15 -20.34
CA GLN A 415 2.13 -2.52 -19.36
C GLN A 415 3.62 -2.76 -19.65
N MET A 416 3.97 -3.95 -20.17
CA MET A 416 5.33 -4.32 -20.55
C MET A 416 5.70 -3.93 -21.99
N GLY A 417 4.79 -3.31 -22.75
CA GLY A 417 5.02 -2.92 -24.15
C GLY A 417 5.13 -4.09 -25.13
N LEU A 418 4.56 -5.26 -24.79
CA LEU A 418 4.49 -6.44 -25.66
C LEU A 418 3.35 -6.35 -26.68
N THR A 419 2.41 -5.43 -26.48
CA THR A 419 1.28 -5.14 -27.38
C THR A 419 1.19 -3.64 -27.66
N GLU A 420 0.66 -3.29 -28.83
CA GLU A 420 0.38 -1.90 -29.22
C GLU A 420 -0.55 -1.20 -28.22
N ASP A 421 -0.14 -0.01 -27.75
CA ASP A 421 -0.97 0.84 -26.91
C ASP A 421 -1.95 1.68 -27.75
N LYS A 422 -3.13 1.10 -27.98
CA LYS A 422 -4.22 1.76 -28.71
C LYS A 422 -4.99 2.80 -27.87
N MET A 423 -4.70 2.91 -26.58
CA MET A 423 -5.44 3.75 -25.64
C MET A 423 -4.64 4.97 -25.13
N GLY A 424 -3.34 5.06 -25.45
CA GLY A 424 -2.48 6.17 -25.01
C GLY A 424 -2.25 6.16 -23.50
N TRP A 425 -2.09 4.97 -22.91
CA TRP A 425 -1.86 4.74 -21.49
C TRP A 425 -0.37 4.62 -21.11
N ILE A 426 0.51 4.42 -22.08
CA ILE A 426 1.94 4.17 -21.89
C ILE A 426 2.74 5.45 -22.13
N VAL A 427 3.53 5.85 -21.14
CA VAL A 427 4.51 6.94 -21.24
C VAL A 427 5.89 6.33 -21.26
N GLU A 428 6.58 6.41 -22.41
CA GLU A 428 7.96 5.92 -22.58
C GLU A 428 8.98 6.95 -22.08
N LEU A 429 9.95 6.47 -21.30
CA LEU A 429 11.14 7.20 -20.85
C LEU A 429 12.37 6.67 -21.61
N LYS A 430 13.24 7.60 -22.00
CA LYS A 430 14.46 7.36 -22.79
C LYS A 430 15.69 7.77 -21.99
#